data_AF-A0A1G9ERJ4-F1
#
_entry.id   AF-A0A1G9ERJ4-F1
#
_cell.length_a   1.000
_cell.length_b   1.000
_cell.length_c   1.000
_cell.angle_alpha   90.00
_cell.angle_beta   90.00
_cell.angle_gamma   90.00
#
_symmetry.space_group_name_H-M   'P 1'
#
loop_
_entity.id
_entity.type
_entity.pdbx_description
1 polymer ?
#
loop_
_entity_poly.entity_id
_entity_poly.type
_entity_poly.pdbx_seq_one_letter_code
_entity_poly.pdbx_strand_id
1 'polypeptide(L)' 'MTKEELKEHLLNTLPPVLCRQGVEKYTGGLIKAQTMRRMDCEGTGPLEGRFKRNRKVFYTREPFVDWFIEESNPLV' A
#
# COMPACT_ATOMS: atom_id res chain seq x y z
N MET A 1 16.36 10.63 -3.62
CA MET A 1 15.77 9.44 -3.00
C MET A 1 15.58 8.39 -4.09
N THR A 2 16.31 7.29 -4.04
CA THR A 2 16.13 6.14 -4.94
C THR A 2 14.89 5.33 -4.54
N LYS A 3 14.49 4.33 -5.35
CA LYS A 3 13.39 3.42 -4.99
C LYS A 3 13.69 2.64 -3.71
N GLU A 4 14.96 2.25 -3.53
CA GLU A 4 15.45 1.52 -2.37
C GLU A 4 15.40 2.37 -1.11
N GLU A 5 15.87 3.63 -1.19
CA GLU A 5 15.81 4.58 -0.08
C GLU A 5 14.36 4.88 0.33
N LEU A 6 13.46 5.03 -0.65
CA LEU A 6 12.03 5.22 -0.38
C LEU A 6 11.41 3.97 0.27
N LYS A 7 11.73 2.78 -0.25
CA LYS A 7 11.26 1.50 0.31
C LYS A 7 11.67 1.38 1.78
N GLU A 8 12.94 1.60 2.10
CA GLU A 8 13.43 1.54 3.47
C GLU A 8 12.74 2.56 4.36
N HIS A 9 12.56 3.79 3.88
CA HIS A 9 11.85 4.81 4.63
C HIS A 9 10.39 4.43 4.95
N LEU A 10 9.66 3.88 3.97
CA LEU A 10 8.28 3.43 4.15
C LEU A 10 8.19 2.24 5.11
N LEU A 11 9.13 1.29 5.02
CA LEU A 11 9.21 0.19 5.98
C LEU A 11 9.43 0.73 7.40
N ASN A 12 10.27 1.74 7.60
CA ASN A 12 10.55 2.28 8.93
C ASN A 12 9.41 3.15 9.51
N THR A 13 8.54 3.72 8.68
CA THR A 13 7.54 4.71 9.10
C THR A 13 6.11 4.20 9.11
N LEU A 14 5.75 3.28 8.21
CA LEU A 14 4.40 2.74 8.14
C LEU A 14 4.11 1.78 9.30
N PRO A 15 2.86 1.75 9.80
CA PRO A 15 2.48 0.79 10.81
C PRO A 15 2.53 -0.65 10.25
N PRO A 16 2.70 -1.68 11.11
CA PRO A 16 2.73 -3.08 10.67
C PRO A 16 1.47 -3.54 9.92
N VAL A 17 0.35 -2.86 10.15
CA VAL A 17 -0.95 -3.13 9.51
C VAL A 17 -1.53 -1.83 8.96
N LEU A 18 -1.89 -1.85 7.68
CA LEU A 18 -2.55 -0.75 6.99
C LEU A 18 -3.98 -1.13 6.64
N CYS A 19 -4.97 -0.44 7.20
CA CYS A 19 -6.36 -0.63 6.77
C CYS A 19 -6.60 0.07 5.43
N ARG A 20 -7.30 -0.60 4.51
CA ARG A 20 -7.70 -0.01 3.22
C ARG A 20 -8.44 1.31 3.36
N GLN A 21 -9.26 1.45 4.41
CA GLN A 21 -10.00 2.70 4.68
C GLN A 21 -9.09 3.86 5.13
N GLY A 22 -7.90 3.56 5.66
CA GLY A 22 -6.93 4.55 6.13
C GLY A 22 -5.71 4.73 5.21
N VAL A 23 -5.65 4.00 4.10
CA VAL A 23 -4.49 3.99 3.18
C VAL A 23 -4.15 5.38 2.63
N GLU A 24 -5.16 6.22 2.45
CA GLU A 24 -4.99 7.60 1.99
C GLU A 24 -4.15 8.44 2.96
N LYS A 25 -4.33 8.25 4.27
CA LYS A 25 -3.53 8.94 5.29
C LYS A 25 -2.07 8.48 5.26
N TYR A 26 -1.84 7.17 5.08
CA TYR A 26 -0.49 6.59 5.07
C TYR A 26 0.30 6.94 3.81
N THR A 27 -0.40 7.16 2.70
CA THR A 27 0.21 7.47 1.40
C THR A 27 0.23 8.98 1.11
N GLY A 28 -0.09 9.83 2.09
CA GLY A 28 -0.12 11.29 1.89
C GLY A 28 -1.14 11.76 0.85
N GLY A 29 -2.21 10.99 0.62
CA GLY A 29 -3.24 11.29 -0.37
C GLY A 29 -3.03 10.67 -1.75
N LEU A 30 -1.92 9.93 -1.97
CA LEU A 30 -1.62 9.34 -3.28
C LEU A 30 -2.64 8.27 -3.68
N ILE A 31 -3.14 7.48 -2.73
CA ILE A 31 -4.09 6.41 -3.00
C ILE A 31 -5.33 6.58 -2.12
N LYS A 32 -6.48 6.82 -2.76
CA LYS A 32 -7.78 6.84 -2.08
C LYS A 32 -8.25 5.42 -1.75
N ALA A 33 -9.01 5.27 -0.68
CA ALA A 33 -9.59 3.97 -0.28
C ALA A 33 -10.45 3.33 -1.38
N GLN A 34 -11.15 4.15 -2.19
CA GLN A 34 -11.94 3.66 -3.32
C GLN A 34 -11.06 3.13 -4.46
N THR A 35 -9.98 3.85 -4.80
CA THR A 35 -8.99 3.39 -5.77
C THR A 35 -8.36 2.07 -5.32
N MET A 36 -7.99 1.99 -4.04
CA MET A 36 -7.45 0.76 -3.46
C MET A 36 -8.42 -0.41 -3.56
N ARG A 37 -9.71 -0.19 -3.28
CA ARG A 37 -10.75 -1.21 -3.47
C ARG A 37 -10.87 -1.65 -4.93
N ARG A 38 -10.77 -0.72 -5.88
CA ARG A 38 -10.80 -1.05 -7.31
C ARG A 38 -9.61 -1.94 -7.67
N MET A 39 -8.40 -1.56 -7.28
CA MET A 39 -7.17 -2.34 -7.51
C MET A 39 -7.24 -3.73 -6.84
N ASP A 40 -7.80 -3.83 -5.63
CA ASP A 40 -8.05 -5.13 -4.99
C ASP A 40 -8.94 -6.06 -5.82
N CYS A 41 -9.98 -5.49 -6.46
CA CYS A 41 -10.94 -6.22 -7.28
C CYS A 41 -10.36 -6.58 -8.66
N GLU A 42 -9.53 -5.71 -9.23
CA GLU A 42 -8.83 -5.93 -10.50
C GLU A 42 -7.62 -6.88 -10.35
N GLY A 43 -7.22 -7.18 -9.11
CA GLY A 43 -6.05 -8.01 -8.83
C GLY A 43 -4.71 -7.27 -9.01
N THR A 44 -4.75 -5.95 -9.18
CA THR A 44 -3.60 -5.06 -9.36
C THR A 44 -3.12 -4.42 -8.05
N GLY A 45 -3.84 -4.64 -6.95
CA GLY A 45 -3.40 -4.26 -5.60
C GLY A 45 -2.42 -5.29 -4.99
N PRO A 46 -1.95 -5.06 -3.75
CA PRO A 46 -1.10 -5.99 -3.03
C PRO A 46 -1.90 -7.25 -2.73
N LEU A 47 -1.57 -8.32 -3.45
CA LEU A 47 -2.21 -9.62 -3.31
C LEU A 47 -1.67 -10.37 -2.09
N GLU A 48 -0.35 -10.30 -1.90
CA GLU A 48 0.33 -10.84 -0.73
C GLU A 48 0.06 -9.97 0.51
N GLY A 49 -0.01 -10.60 1.68
CA GLY A 49 -0.23 -9.88 2.94
C GLY A 49 -1.61 -9.22 3.07
N ARG A 50 -2.54 -9.48 2.15
CA ARG A 50 -3.92 -8.96 2.19
C ARG A 50 -4.82 -9.85 3.03
N PHE A 51 -5.48 -9.25 4.00
CA PHE A 51 -6.38 -9.94 4.93
C PHE A 51 -7.71 -9.21 5.09
N LYS A 52 -8.70 -9.94 5.60
CA LYS A 52 -10.02 -9.40 5.92
C LYS A 52 -10.35 -9.70 7.39
N ARG A 53 -10.80 -8.66 8.11
CA ARG A 53 -11.37 -8.79 9.45
C ARG A 53 -12.75 -8.14 9.45
N ASN A 54 -13.80 -8.95 9.63
CA ASN A 54 -15.19 -8.55 9.46
C ASN A 54 -15.42 -7.90 8.07
N ARG A 55 -15.91 -6.65 8.04
CA ARG A 55 -16.17 -5.90 6.81
C ARG A 55 -14.98 -5.03 6.37
N LYS A 56 -13.81 -5.17 7.02
CA LYS A 56 -12.61 -4.36 6.74
C LYS A 56 -11.53 -5.21 6.08
N VAL A 57 -10.86 -4.63 5.09
CA VAL A 57 -9.67 -5.18 4.43
C VAL A 57 -8.45 -4.42 4.92
N PHE A 58 -7.36 -5.14 5.12
CA PHE A 58 -6.08 -4.58 5.54
C PHE A 58 -4.91 -5.34 4.93
N TYR A 59 -3.75 -4.73 4.98
CA TYR A 59 -2.51 -5.24 4.40
C TYR A 59 -1.42 -5.26 5.48
N THR A 60 -0.56 -6.26 5.46
CA THR A 60 0.71 -6.20 6.19
C THR A 60 1.65 -5.22 5.49
N ARG A 61 2.52 -4.60 6.29
CA ARG A 61 3.40 -3.50 5.84
C ARG A 61 4.31 -3.91 4.69
N GLU A 62 5.01 -5.02 4.82
CA GLU A 62 6.07 -5.41 3.89
C GLU A 62 5.52 -5.64 2.47
N PRO A 63 4.49 -6.49 2.27
CA PRO A 63 3.92 -6.70 0.94
C PRO A 63 3.24 -5.46 0.36
N PHE A 64 2.67 -4.61 1.21
CA PHE A 64 2.10 -3.34 0.76
C PHE A 64 3.18 -2.40 0.21
N VAL A 65 4.31 -2.27 0.91
CA VAL A 65 5.43 -1.42 0.46
C VAL A 65 6.06 -1.98 -0.80
N ASP A 66 6.26 -3.30 -0.88
CA ASP A 66 6.82 -3.94 -2.07
C ASP A 66 5.98 -3.62 -3.31
N TRP A 67 4.68 -3.86 -3.23
CA TRP A 67 3.72 -3.51 -4.28
C TRP A 67 3.73 -2.01 -4.63
N PHE A 68 3.73 -1.14 -3.62
CA PHE A 68 3.66 0.31 -3.83
C PHE A 68 4.88 0.84 -4.60
N ILE A 69 6.07 0.30 -4.35
CA ILE A 69 7.32 0.69 -5.02
C ILE A 69 7.40 0.11 -6.44
N GLU A 70 6.88 -1.11 -6.64
CA GLU A 70 6.80 -1.75 -7.96
C GLU A 70 5.89 -0.94 -8.91
N GLU A 71 4.72 -0.53 -8.43
CA GLU A 71 3.75 0.27 -9.19
C GLU A 71 4.22 1.73 -9.42
N SER A 72 5.16 2.22 -8.62
CA SER A 72 5.67 3.58 -8.72
C SER A 72 6.68 3.72 -9.86
N ASN A 73 6.40 4.60 -10.82
CA ASN A 73 7.35 4.95 -11.90
C ASN A 73 8.16 6.20 -11.53
N PRO A 74 9.50 6.21 -11.72
CA PRO A 74 10.27 7.44 -11.59
C PRO A 74 9.85 8.43 -12.68
N LEU A 75 9.76 9.72 -12.33
CA LEU A 75 9.68 10.77 -13.33
C LEU A 75 11.07 10.88 -13.98
N VAL A 76 11.15 10.62 -15.28
CA VAL A 76 12.36 10.74 -16.10
C VAL A 76 12.82 12.19 -16.16
#